data_AF-P92562-F1
#
_entry.id   AF-P92562-F1
#
_cell.length_a   1.000
_cell.length_b   1.000
_cell.length_c   1.000
_cell.angle_alpha   90.00
_cell.angle_beta   90.00
_cell.angle_gamma   90.00
#
_symmetry.space_group_name_H-M   'P 1'
#
loop_
_entity.id
_entity.type
_entity.pdbx_description
1 polymer ?
#
loop_
_entity_poly.entity_id
_entity_poly.type
_entity_poly.pdbx_seq_one_letter_code
_entity_poly.pdbx_strand_id
1 'polypeptide(L)'
;MLKRKLKPKRLQLPPQDVVFEGEAAMNEYTFYRNWVESWLQHIRSYYLLFIDGDPSLSKFFEIEICAHSWKRSTFDQQVFKFGLLWECVDIARSRTVYWQCALGTGHIQEDKVSEATSPFTDDSCTNSCLSRMTGQ
;
A
#
# COMPACT_ATOMS: atom_id res chain seq x y z
N MET A 1 5.78 3.30 -8.05
CA MET A 1 4.55 4.11 -8.16
C MET A 1 3.65 3.91 -6.94
N LEU A 2 3.12 2.70 -6.72
CA LEU A 2 2.20 2.37 -5.62
C LEU A 2 2.68 2.84 -4.25
N LYS A 3 3.95 2.58 -3.90
CA LYS A 3 4.57 3.04 -2.63
C LYS A 3 4.41 4.54 -2.35
N ARG A 4 4.42 5.39 -3.39
CA ARG A 4 4.26 6.85 -3.24
C ARG A 4 2.80 7.23 -3.06
N LYS A 5 1.89 6.57 -3.79
CA LYS A 5 0.44 6.88 -3.76
C LYS A 5 -0.27 6.33 -2.52
N LEU A 6 0.20 5.20 -2.00
CA LEU A 6 -0.30 4.59 -0.76
C LEU A 6 0.35 5.17 0.51
N LYS A 7 1.37 6.03 0.39
CA LYS A 7 2.05 6.59 1.57
C LYS A 7 1.05 7.31 2.49
N PRO A 8 1.03 7.03 3.81
CA PRO A 8 0.17 7.73 4.74
C PRO A 8 0.41 9.24 4.70
N LYS A 9 -0.69 10.00 4.74
CA LYS A 9 -0.67 11.46 4.83
C LYS A 9 -0.89 11.88 6.27
N ARG A 10 -0.37 13.05 6.65
CA ARG A 10 -0.58 13.64 7.98
C ARG A 10 -2.06 13.94 8.18
N LEU A 11 -2.60 13.56 9.34
CA LEU A 11 -3.96 13.92 9.76
C LEU A 11 -4.10 15.44 9.92
N GLN A 12 -5.13 16.01 9.30
CA GLN A 12 -5.57 17.38 9.55
C GLN A 12 -6.68 17.37 10.60
N LEU A 13 -6.43 18.03 11.73
CA LEU A 13 -7.41 18.21 12.79
C LEU A 13 -8.44 19.29 12.43
N PRO A 14 -9.64 19.25 13.04
CA PRO A 14 -10.59 20.34 12.91
C PRO A 14 -9.99 21.64 13.49
N PRO A 15 -10.20 22.78 12.81
CA PRO A 15 -9.89 24.10 13.37
C PRO A 15 -10.61 24.36 14.71
N GLN A 16 -10.03 25.18 15.58
CA GLN A 16 -10.63 25.47 16.90
C GLN A 16 -11.95 26.24 16.81
N ASP A 17 -12.17 27.00 15.72
CA ASP A 17 -13.36 27.81 15.48
C ASP A 17 -14.57 27.00 15.01
N VAL A 18 -14.38 25.76 14.54
CA VAL A 18 -15.49 24.90 14.08
C VAL A 18 -15.99 23.95 15.15
N VAL A 19 -15.30 23.85 16.29
CA VAL A 19 -15.59 22.88 17.36
C VAL A 19 -15.98 23.63 18.63
N PHE A 20 -16.99 23.13 19.34
CA PHE A 20 -17.35 23.67 20.65
C PHE A 20 -16.26 23.37 21.69
N GLU A 21 -16.10 24.24 22.69
CA GLU A 21 -14.99 24.20 23.67
C GLU A 21 -14.80 22.83 24.35
N GLY A 22 -15.90 22.15 24.71
CA GLY A 22 -15.85 20.80 25.31
C GLY A 22 -15.69 19.64 24.31
N GLU A 23 -15.99 19.86 23.03
CA GLU A 23 -15.90 18.85 21.99
C GLU A 23 -14.48 18.75 21.41
N ALA A 24 -13.70 19.84 21.45
CA ALA A 24 -12.35 19.92 20.88
C ALA A 24 -11.41 18.84 21.43
N ALA A 25 -11.36 18.69 22.76
CA ALA A 25 -10.50 17.70 23.42
C ALA A 25 -10.94 16.25 23.10
N MET A 26 -12.25 15.99 23.11
CA MET A 26 -12.80 14.66 22.81
C MET A 26 -12.59 14.28 21.34
N ASN A 27 -12.78 15.24 20.44
CA ASN A 27 -12.53 15.08 19.01
C ASN A 27 -11.06 14.83 18.75
N GLU A 28 -10.15 15.60 19.34
CA GLU A 28 -8.72 15.40 19.20
C GLU A 28 -8.31 13.97 19.59
N TYR A 29 -8.74 13.51 20.78
CA TYR A 29 -8.46 12.14 21.24
C TYR A 29 -9.05 11.09 20.28
N THR A 30 -10.31 11.26 19.88
CA THR A 30 -11.00 10.29 19.02
C THR A 30 -10.41 10.24 17.62
N PHE A 31 -10.11 11.41 17.01
CA PHE A 31 -9.47 11.51 15.71
C PHE A 31 -8.07 10.89 15.73
N TYR A 32 -7.24 11.21 16.73
CA TYR A 32 -5.91 10.61 16.84
C TYR A 32 -5.98 9.11 17.06
N ARG A 33 -6.82 8.64 17.98
CA ARG A 33 -6.96 7.20 18.26
C ARG A 33 -7.36 6.43 17.01
N ASN A 34 -8.43 6.86 16.33
CA ASN A 34 -8.91 6.21 15.12
C ASN A 34 -7.87 6.29 14.00
N TRP A 35 -7.19 7.43 13.85
CA TRP A 35 -6.15 7.59 12.85
C TRP A 35 -4.95 6.69 13.10
N VAL A 36 -4.50 6.56 14.35
CA VAL A 36 -3.40 5.67 14.74
C VAL A 36 -3.77 4.21 14.45
N GLU A 37 -5.00 3.80 14.75
CA GLU A 37 -5.49 2.45 14.45
C GLU A 37 -5.46 2.17 12.94
N SER A 38 -6.02 3.07 12.11
CA SER A 38 -5.94 2.96 10.65
C SER A 38 -4.49 2.99 10.14
N TRP A 39 -3.61 3.76 10.77
CA TRP A 39 -2.20 3.86 10.41
C TRP A 39 -1.42 2.57 10.71
N LEU A 40 -1.65 1.96 11.88
CA LEU A 40 -1.05 0.67 12.23
C LEU A 40 -1.53 -0.44 11.28
N GLN A 41 -2.83 -0.46 10.98
CA GLN A 41 -3.39 -1.42 10.03
C GLN A 41 -2.81 -1.22 8.63
N HIS A 42 -2.66 0.03 8.19
CA HIS A 42 -1.99 0.36 6.93
C HIS A 42 -0.55 -0.17 6.89
N ILE A 43 0.24 0.07 7.94
CA ILE A 43 1.64 -0.39 7.99
C ILE A 43 1.73 -1.90 7.90
N ARG A 44 0.85 -2.62 8.62
CA ARG A 44 0.79 -4.07 8.55
C ARG A 44 0.53 -4.53 7.11
N SER A 45 -0.51 -4.01 6.47
CA SER A 45 -0.83 -4.41 5.09
C SER A 45 0.26 -3.98 4.09
N TYR A 46 0.88 -2.82 4.30
CA TYR A 46 1.99 -2.34 3.49
C TYR A 46 3.22 -3.26 3.59
N TYR A 47 3.56 -3.72 4.80
CA TYR A 47 4.63 -4.68 5.03
C TYR A 47 4.36 -5.99 4.30
N LEU A 48 3.14 -6.53 4.43
CA LEU A 48 2.74 -7.79 3.79
C LEU A 48 2.76 -7.70 2.26
N LEU A 49 2.41 -6.54 1.67
CA LEU A 49 2.41 -6.40 0.22
C LEU A 49 3.81 -6.12 -0.35
N PHE A 50 4.58 -5.23 0.27
CA PHE A 50 5.80 -4.71 -0.34
C PHE A 50 7.10 -5.27 0.21
N ILE A 51 7.10 -5.83 1.42
CA ILE A 51 8.31 -6.33 2.09
C ILE A 51 8.30 -7.85 2.08
N ASP A 52 7.21 -8.48 2.53
CA ASP A 52 7.02 -9.93 2.44
C ASP A 52 6.97 -10.39 0.96
N GLY A 53 6.52 -9.49 0.08
CA GLY A 53 6.54 -9.70 -1.37
C GLY A 53 5.40 -10.56 -1.89
N ASP A 54 4.32 -10.74 -1.11
CA ASP A 54 3.14 -11.46 -1.57
C ASP A 54 2.43 -10.66 -2.68
N PRO A 55 2.37 -11.19 -3.93
CA PRO A 55 1.72 -10.51 -5.05
C PRO A 55 0.19 -10.64 -5.04
N SER A 56 -0.42 -11.17 -3.96
CA SER A 56 -1.85 -11.42 -3.92
C SER A 56 -2.67 -10.14 -4.08
N LEU A 57 -3.54 -10.16 -5.09
CA LEU A 57 -4.48 -9.08 -5.36
C LEU A 57 -5.47 -8.89 -4.20
N SER A 58 -5.82 -9.96 -3.47
CA SER A 58 -6.72 -9.86 -2.31
C SER A 58 -6.08 -8.99 -1.22
N LYS A 59 -4.81 -9.25 -0.90
CA LYS A 59 -4.04 -8.47 0.09
C LYS A 59 -3.90 -7.01 -0.33
N PHE A 60 -3.75 -6.73 -1.62
CA PHE A 60 -3.74 -5.36 -2.14
C PHE A 60 -5.06 -4.63 -1.83
N PHE A 61 -6.20 -5.28 -2.05
CA PHE A 61 -7.52 -4.68 -1.77
C PHE A 61 -7.83 -4.56 -0.27
N GLU A 62 -7.19 -5.38 0.56
CA GLU A 62 -7.26 -5.32 2.03
C GLU A 62 -6.42 -4.18 2.65
N ILE A 63 -5.62 -3.44 1.88
CA ILE A 63 -4.83 -2.32 2.42
C ILE A 63 -5.76 -1.21 2.92
N GLU A 64 -5.68 -0.87 4.19
CA GLU A 64 -6.42 0.28 4.72
C GLU A 64 -5.79 1.60 4.25
N ILE A 65 -6.60 2.55 3.79
CA ILE A 65 -6.13 3.90 3.43
C ILE A 65 -6.38 4.83 4.61
N CYS A 66 -5.31 5.31 5.24
CA CYS A 66 -5.43 6.21 6.38
C CYS A 66 -6.17 7.50 6.00
N ALA A 67 -7.18 7.84 6.79
CA ALA A 67 -7.81 9.15 6.71
C ALA A 67 -6.76 10.25 6.92
N HIS A 68 -6.92 11.39 6.27
CA HIS A 68 -5.99 12.53 6.41
C HIS A 68 -6.70 13.85 6.70
N SER A 69 -8.03 13.85 6.79
CA SER A 69 -8.85 15.03 7.02
C SER A 69 -9.95 14.69 7.99
N TRP A 70 -10.24 15.63 8.89
CA TRP A 70 -11.40 15.58 9.79
C TRP A 70 -12.73 15.69 9.05
N LYS A 71 -12.73 16.29 7.86
CA LYS A 71 -13.95 16.48 7.06
C LYS A 71 -14.46 15.15 6.55
N ARG A 72 -15.78 14.93 6.62
CA ARG A 72 -16.43 13.81 5.94
C ARG A 72 -16.17 13.91 4.45
N SER A 73 -15.78 12.80 3.85
CA SER A 73 -15.50 12.69 2.42
C SER A 73 -16.34 11.56 1.84
N THR A 74 -16.79 11.72 0.59
CA THR A 74 -17.40 10.64 -0.21
C THR A 74 -16.35 9.72 -0.83
N PHE A 75 -15.11 9.77 -0.32
CA PHE A 75 -13.99 9.00 -0.82
C PHE A 75 -14.21 7.50 -0.60
N ASP A 76 -14.39 6.78 -1.71
CA ASP A 76 -14.44 5.32 -1.71
C ASP A 76 -13.02 4.75 -1.88
N GLN A 77 -12.55 4.06 -0.84
CA GLN A 77 -11.23 3.44 -0.84
C GLN A 77 -11.10 2.36 -1.92
N GLN A 78 -12.17 1.62 -2.22
CA GLN A 78 -12.12 0.53 -3.20
C GLN A 78 -11.96 1.10 -4.61
N VAL A 79 -12.74 2.12 -4.96
CA VAL A 79 -12.61 2.80 -6.26
C VAL A 79 -11.20 3.37 -6.44
N PHE A 80 -10.61 3.96 -5.40
CA PHE A 80 -9.23 4.44 -5.45
C PHE A 80 -8.23 3.30 -5.68
N LYS A 81 -8.35 2.17 -4.98
CA LYS A 81 -7.48 0.99 -5.16
C LYS A 81 -7.62 0.40 -6.56
N PHE A 82 -8.85 0.30 -7.09
CA PHE A 82 -9.08 -0.11 -8.47
C PHE A 82 -8.40 0.83 -9.48
N GLY A 83 -8.45 2.14 -9.26
CA GLY A 83 -7.72 3.11 -10.07
C GLY A 83 -6.21 2.88 -10.04
N LEU A 84 -5.64 2.62 -8.86
CA LEU A 84 -4.21 2.28 -8.72
C LEU A 84 -3.83 0.97 -9.41
N LEU A 85 -4.69 -0.04 -9.36
CA LEU A 85 -4.50 -1.31 -10.05
C LEU A 85 -4.46 -1.10 -11.56
N TRP A 86 -5.41 -0.34 -12.11
CA TRP A 86 -5.45 -0.01 -13.54
C TRP A 86 -4.19 0.71 -14.01
N GLU A 87 -3.69 1.68 -13.24
CA GLU A 87 -2.43 2.34 -13.56
C GLU A 87 -1.24 1.36 -13.61
N CYS A 88 -1.22 0.33 -12.75
CA CYS A 88 -0.19 -0.70 -12.81
C CYS A 88 -0.30 -1.53 -14.09
N VAL A 89 -1.52 -1.86 -14.51
CA VAL A 89 -1.79 -2.57 -15.78
C VAL A 89 -1.34 -1.74 -16.97
N ASP A 90 -1.62 -0.43 -17.00
CA ASP A 90 -1.19 0.47 -18.07
C ASP A 90 0.34 0.61 -18.14
N ILE A 91 1.02 0.65 -16.99
CA ILE A 91 2.48 0.62 -16.93
C ILE A 91 3.02 -0.71 -17.44
N ALA A 92 2.42 -1.83 -17.05
CA ALA A 92 2.84 -3.15 -17.55
C ALA A 92 2.68 -3.25 -19.07
N ARG A 93 1.56 -2.75 -19.60
CA ARG A 93 1.29 -2.69 -21.04
C ARG A 93 2.31 -1.84 -21.80
N SER A 94 2.69 -0.67 -21.25
CA SER A 94 3.68 0.21 -21.89
C SER A 94 5.11 -0.33 -21.83
N ARG A 95 5.44 -1.18 -20.84
CA ARG A 95 6.78 -1.75 -20.65
C ARG A 95 7.03 -3.08 -21.37
N THR A 96 6.10 -3.54 -22.22
CA THR A 96 6.26 -4.73 -23.07
C THR A 96 6.54 -6.04 -22.32
N VAL A 97 6.22 -6.11 -21.02
CA VAL A 97 6.26 -7.37 -20.27
C VAL A 97 4.89 -8.01 -20.41
N TYR A 98 4.79 -9.01 -21.29
CA TYR A 98 3.59 -9.85 -21.37
C TYR A 98 3.48 -10.60 -20.04
N TRP A 99 2.63 -10.12 -19.14
CA TRP A 99 2.17 -10.95 -18.03
C TRP A 99 1.25 -11.99 -18.63
N GLN A 100 1.81 -13.15 -18.95
CA GLN A 100 1.04 -14.32 -19.30
C GLN A 100 0.34 -14.73 -18.00
N CYS A 101 -0.85 -14.16 -17.76
CA CYS A 101 -1.73 -14.64 -16.73
C CYS A 101 -2.01 -16.10 -17.12
N ALA A 102 -1.49 -17.04 -16.32
CA ALA A 102 -1.81 -18.45 -16.46
C ALA A 102 -3.31 -18.60 -16.10
N LEU A 103 -4.16 -18.16 -17.02
CA LEU A 103 -5.57 -18.49 -17.07
C LEU A 103 -5.58 -19.99 -17.33
N GLY A 104 -5.55 -20.75 -16.25
CA GLY A 104 -5.60 -22.19 -16.24
C GLY A 104 -6.90 -22.66 -16.88
N THR A 105 -6.91 -22.75 -18.20
CA THR A 105 -7.77 -23.71 -18.89
C THR A 105 -7.04 -25.05 -18.83
N GLY A 106 -7.38 -25.83 -17.81
CA GLY A 106 -7.20 -27.28 -17.70
C GLY A 106 -5.97 -27.90 -18.37
N HIS A 107 -4.92 -28.12 -17.62
CA HIS A 107 -4.42 -29.46 -17.29
C HIS A 107 -3.25 -29.28 -16.33
N ILE A 108 -3.42 -29.77 -15.09
CA ILE A 108 -2.34 -29.81 -14.11
C ILE A 108 -1.33 -30.84 -14.61
N GLN A 109 -0.25 -30.39 -15.21
CA GLN A 109 1.00 -31.14 -15.27
C GLN A 109 2.01 -30.34 -14.45
N GLU A 110 2.45 -30.94 -13.36
CA GLU A 110 3.40 -30.40 -12.38
C GLU A 110 4.81 -30.30 -12.98
N ASP A 111 5.01 -29.43 -13.97
CA ASP A 111 6.33 -29.21 -14.56
C ASP A 111 6.93 -27.90 -14.07
N LYS A 112 7.81 -28.07 -13.06
CA LYS A 112 8.98 -27.25 -12.72
C LYS A 112 8.78 -25.73 -12.79
N VAL A 113 8.41 -25.18 -11.63
CA VAL A 113 8.61 -23.78 -11.25
C VAL A 113 10.11 -23.50 -11.16
N SER A 114 10.76 -23.24 -12.28
CA SER A 114 12.11 -22.68 -12.33
C SER A 114 12.08 -21.47 -13.27
N GLU A 115 12.56 -20.33 -12.78
CA GLU A 115 12.86 -19.11 -13.56
C GLU A 115 11.71 -18.11 -13.78
N ALA A 116 10.91 -17.83 -12.76
CA ALA A 116 10.29 -16.50 -12.64
C ALA A 116 11.23 -15.60 -11.82
N THR A 117 12.29 -15.07 -12.46
CA THR A 117 13.17 -14.07 -11.84
C THR A 117 12.37 -12.79 -11.61
N SER A 118 12.05 -12.53 -10.35
CA SER A 118 11.33 -11.33 -9.92
C SER A 118 12.08 -10.07 -10.38
N PRO A 119 11.41 -9.11 -11.06
CA PRO A 119 12.04 -7.85 -11.46
C PRO A 119 12.37 -6.93 -10.27
N PHE A 120 12.18 -7.39 -9.02
CA PHE A 120 12.59 -6.68 -7.82
C PHE A 120 13.99 -7.09 -7.32
N THR A 121 14.69 -7.98 -8.03
CA THR A 121 16.12 -8.26 -7.80
C THR A 121 17.00 -7.23 -8.50
N ASP A 122 16.77 -5.94 -8.23
CA ASP A 122 17.85 -4.96 -8.38
C ASP A 122 18.65 -4.97 -7.07
N ASP A 123 19.62 -5.89 -7.00
CA ASP A 123 20.60 -6.07 -5.89
C ASP A 123 21.52 -4.85 -5.68
N SER A 124 21.25 -3.73 -6.35
CA SER A 124 22.01 -2.50 -6.18
C SER A 124 21.71 -1.78 -4.85
N CYS A 125 20.57 -2.05 -4.20
CA CYS A 125 20.24 -1.41 -2.91
C CYS A 125 20.63 -2.22 -1.66
N THR A 126 20.78 -3.54 -1.74
CA THR A 126 21.10 -4.37 -0.57
C THR A 126 22.56 -4.22 -0.13
N ASN A 127 23.51 -4.11 -1.08
CA ASN A 127 24.94 -4.03 -0.75
C ASN A 127 25.36 -2.66 -0.15
N SER A 128 24.65 -1.58 -0.47
CA SER A 128 24.94 -0.25 0.12
C SER A 128 24.45 -0.14 1.57
N CYS A 129 23.30 -0.75 1.90
CA CYS A 129 22.77 -0.70 3.26
C CYS A 129 23.55 -1.59 4.24
N LEU A 130 24.02 -2.76 3.80
CA LEU A 130 24.82 -3.65 4.62
C LEU A 130 26.21 -3.07 4.91
N SER A 131 26.88 -2.50 3.90
CA SER A 131 28.23 -1.92 4.09
C SER A 131 28.24 -0.70 5.02
N ARG A 132 27.11 0.01 5.17
CA ARG A 132 26.99 1.14 6.12
C ARG A 132 26.66 0.72 7.54
N MET A 133 26.10 -0.48 7.74
CA MET A 133 25.82 -0.99 9.09
C MET A 133 27.02 -1.72 9.70
N THR A 134 27.88 -2.29 8.88
CA THR A 134 29.17 -2.83 9.34
C THR A 134 30.23 -1.76 9.22
N GLY A 135 30.45 -0.99 10.29
CA GLY A 135 31.56 -0.05 10.38
C GLY A 135 32.90 -0.77 10.25
N GLN A 136 33.42 -0.81 9.02
CA GLN A 136 34.83 -0.95 8.68
C GLN A 136 35.25 0.24 7.82
#